data_AF-A0A0S8G1J8-F1
#
_entry.id   AF-A0A0S8G1J8-F1
#
_cell.length_a   1.000
_cell.length_b   1.000
_cell.length_c   1.000
_cell.angle_alpha   90.00
_cell.angle_beta   90.00
_cell.angle_gamma   90.00
#
_symmetry.space_group_name_H-M   'P 1'
#
loop_
_entity.id
_entity.type
_entity.pdbx_description
1 polymer ?
#
loop_
_entity_poly.entity_id
_entity_poly.type
_entity_poly.pdbx_seq_one_letter_code
_entity_poly.pdbx_strand_id
1 'polypeptide(L)' 'MWIEITRDGEVTIKMEGFTGTDCLEASKNVEKALGKVDKREDTLEMYQEAENVGTLTNG' A
#
# COMPACT_ATOMS: atom_id res chain seq x y z
N MET A 1 5.35 -2.06 -6.59
CA MET A 1 5.07 -3.10 -5.56
C MET A 1 5.94 -4.32 -5.78
N TRP A 2 6.52 -4.87 -4.70
CA TRP A 2 7.16 -6.18 -4.68
C TRP A 2 6.83 -6.95 -3.40
N ILE A 3 7.03 -8.27 -3.45
CA ILE A 3 6.78 -9.19 -2.34
C ILE A 3 8.02 -10.07 -2.17
N GLU A 4 8.53 -10.14 -0.94
CA GLU A 4 9.58 -11.09 -0.53
C GLU A 4 8.98 -12.13 0.41
N ILE A 5 9.38 -13.38 0.22
CA ILE A 5 8.94 -14.51 1.04
C ILE A 5 10.20 -15.24 1.50
N THR A 6 10.39 -15.32 2.81
CA THR A 6 11.52 -16.02 3.42
C THR A 6 11.24 -17.53 3.56
N ARG A 7 12.27 -18.32 3.89
CA ARG A 7 12.12 -19.78 4.02
C ARG A 7 11.29 -20.22 5.23
N ASP A 8 11.20 -19.38 6.25
CA ASP A 8 10.37 -19.54 7.44
C ASP A 8 8.94 -19.02 7.25
N GLY A 9 8.61 -18.48 6.07
CA GLY A 9 7.27 -18.06 5.71
C GLY A 9 6.92 -16.63 6.13
N GLU A 10 7.91 -15.82 6.53
CA GLU A 10 7.73 -14.38 6.68
C GLU A 10 7.50 -13.75 5.31
N VAL A 11 6.48 -12.90 5.22
CA VAL A 11 6.11 -12.21 3.98
C VAL A 11 6.28 -10.70 4.19
N THR A 12 7.18 -10.10 3.43
CA THR A 12 7.38 -8.65 3.40
C THR A 12 6.83 -8.09 2.10
N ILE A 13 5.97 -7.08 2.20
CA ILE A 13 5.33 -6.42 1.06
C ILE A 13 5.77 -4.96 1.04
N LYS A 14 6.27 -4.48 -0.10
CA LYS A 14 6.57 -3.05 -0.28
C LYS A 14 5.65 -2.43 -1.33
N MET A 15 4.87 -1.44 -0.90
CA MET A 15 3.86 -0.75 -1.71
C MET A 15 4.45 0.45 -2.45
N GLU A 16 5.52 0.23 -3.25
CA GLU A 16 6.12 1.31 -4.04
C GLU A 16 5.16 1.79 -5.16
N GLY A 17 5.06 3.11 -5.31
CA GLY A 17 4.23 3.78 -6.32
C GLY A 17 2.83 4.17 -5.84
N PHE A 18 2.50 3.93 -4.56
CA PHE A 18 1.25 4.36 -3.94
C PHE A 18 1.51 5.44 -2.89
N THR A 19 0.59 6.39 -2.75
CA THR A 19 0.63 7.44 -1.73
C THR A 19 -0.68 7.45 -0.95
N GLY A 20 -0.65 7.99 0.26
CA GLY A 20 -1.87 8.19 1.05
C GLY A 20 -2.71 6.92 1.24
N THR A 21 -4.03 7.08 1.10
CA THR A 21 -5.01 5.99 1.24
C THR A 21 -4.86 4.89 0.21
N ASP A 22 -4.34 5.21 -0.98
CA ASP A 22 -4.19 4.25 -2.08
C ASP A 22 -3.19 3.14 -1.70
N CYS A 23 -2.21 3.44 -0.84
CA CYS A 23 -1.29 2.45 -0.28
C CYS A 23 -2.04 1.37 0.51
N LEU A 24 -2.98 1.79 1.37
CA LEU A 24 -3.79 0.87 2.19
C LEU A 24 -4.79 0.09 1.35
N GLU A 25 -5.42 0.73 0.37
CA GLU A 25 -6.37 0.04 -0.51
C GLU A 25 -5.68 -1.00 -1.38
N ALA A 26 -4.49 -0.68 -1.90
CA ALA A 26 -3.71 -1.59 -2.70
C ALA A 26 -3.19 -2.80 -1.90
N SER A 27 -2.82 -2.63 -0.62
CA SER A 27 -2.32 -3.75 0.20
C SER A 27 -3.44 -4.65 0.73
N LYS A 28 -4.66 -4.12 0.90
CA LYS A 28 -5.79 -4.79 1.58
C LYS A 28 -6.11 -6.20 1.08
N ASN A 29 -6.11 -6.40 -0.24
CA ASN A 29 -6.44 -7.70 -0.82
C ASN A 29 -5.34 -8.74 -0.55
N VAL A 30 -4.09 -8.30 -0.58
CA VAL A 30 -2.92 -9.16 -0.31
C VAL A 30 -2.89 -9.52 1.17
N GLU A 31 -3.04 -8.54 2.05
CA GLU A 31 -3.11 -8.74 3.50
C GLU A 31 -4.25 -9.69 3.88
N LYS A 32 -5.44 -9.53 3.29
CA LYS A 32 -6.58 -10.43 3.53
C LYS A 32 -6.30 -11.87 3.09
N ALA A 33 -5.55 -12.07 2.02
CA ALA A 33 -5.20 -13.40 1.52
C ALA A 33 -4.12 -14.08 2.38
N LEU A 34 -3.16 -13.31 2.89
CA LEU A 34 -2.08 -13.79 3.76
C LEU A 34 -2.53 -13.96 5.21
N GLY A 35 -3.59 -13.26 5.62
CA GLY A 35 -4.21 -13.39 6.94
C GLY A 35 -3.90 -12.20 7.84
N LYS A 36 -3.05 -12.42 8.85
CA LYS A 36 -2.78 -11.43 9.89
C LYS A 36 -1.55 -10.60 9.53
N VAL A 37 -1.66 -9.27 9.69
CA VAL A 37 -0.52 -8.35 9.61
C VAL A 37 0.10 -8.23 10.99
N ASP A 38 1.35 -8.67 11.15
CA ASP A 38 2.06 -8.58 12.42
C ASP A 38 2.74 -7.22 12.65
N LYS A 39 3.22 -6.57 11.58
CA LYS A 39 3.81 -5.23 11.62
C LYS A 39 3.48 -4.46 10.34
N ARG A 40 3.27 -3.14 10.47
CA ARG A 40 3.22 -2.18 9.38
C ARG A 40 4.23 -1.07 9.64
N GLU A 41 4.90 -0.61 8.58
CA GLU A 41 5.81 0.51 8.62
C GLU A 41 5.38 1.52 7.56
N ASP A 42 4.96 2.70 8.01
CA ASP A 42 4.52 3.77 7.13
C ASP A 42 5.75 4.55 6.64
N THR A 43 5.86 4.73 5.33
CA THR A 43 6.89 5.59 4.74
C THR A 43 6.37 7.02 4.59
N LEU A 44 7.22 7.99 4.24
CA LEU A 44 6.79 9.38 4.08
C LEU A 44 5.70 9.54 3.00
N GLU A 45 5.72 8.69 1.98
CA GLU A 45 4.73 8.61 0.89
C GLU A 45 3.32 8.28 1.40
N MET A 46 3.20 7.58 2.53
CA MET A 46 1.91 7.31 3.19
C MET A 46 1.21 8.58 3.67
N TYR A 47 1.96 9.64 3.96
CA TYR A 47 1.43 10.93 4.42
C TYR A 47 1.32 11.96 3.29
N GLN A 48 1.75 11.61 2.08
CA GLN A 48 1.50 12.45 0.91
C GLN A 48 0.03 12.30 0.54
N GLU A 49 -0.68 13.42 0.44
CA GLU A 49 -2.01 13.43 -0.13
C GLU A 49 -1.91 12.85 -1.55
N ALA A 50 -2.74 11.85 -1.86
CA ALA A 50 -2.90 11.42 -3.23
C ALA A 50 -3.28 12.67 -4.05
N GLU A 51 -2.42 13.09 -4.97
CA GLU A 51 -2.76 14.18 -5.88
C GLU A 51 -4.03 13.75 -6.61
N ASN A 52 -5.18 14.34 -6.22
CA ASN A 52 -6.45 14.17 -6.91
C ASN A 52 -6.34 14.81 -8.29
N VAL A 53 -5.67 14.13 -9.23
CA VAL A 53 -5.71 14.49 -10.65
C VAL A 53 -7.08 14.06 -11.18
N GLY A 54 -8.09 14.90 -10.97
CA GLY A 54 -9.40 14.70 -11.57
C GLY A 54 -10.56 15.42 -10.90
N THR A 55 -10.76 16.70 -11.22
CA THR A 55 -12.01 17.23 -11.83
C THR A 55 -11.86 18.73 -12.09
N LEU A 56 -11.16 19.08 -13.18
CA LEU A 56 -11.49 20.32 -13.88
C LEU A 56 -12.76 20.05 -14.71
N THR A 57 -13.93 20.01 -14.07
CA THR A 57 -15.19 20.24 -14.79
C THR A 57 -15.43 21.74 -14.79
N ASN A 58 -14.90 22.42 -15.81
CA ASN A 58 -15.39 23.74 -16.19
C ASN A 58 -16.84 23.58 -16.66
N GLY A 59 -17.79 24.15 -15.92
CA GLY A 59 -19.20 24.27 -16.27
C GLY A 59 -19.70 25.65 -15.86
#